data_AF-B2J0D4-F1
#
_entry.id   AF-B2J0D4-F1
#
_cell.length_a   1.000
_cell.length_b   1.000
_cell.length_c   1.000
_cell.angle_alpha   90.00
_cell.angle_beta   90.00
_cell.angle_gamma   90.00
#
_symmetry.space_group_name_H-M   'P 1'
#
loop_
_entity.id
_entity.type
_entity.pdbx_description
1 polymer ?
#
loop_
_entity_poly.entity_id
_entity_poly.type
_entity_poly.pdbx_seq_one_letter_code
_entity_poly.pdbx_strand_id
1 'polypeptide(L)' 'MAKSKGARIIITLECTECRTNSDKRSAGVSRYTSTKNRRNTTNRLELKKFCTHCNKHTVHKEIK' A
#
# COMPACT_ATOMS: atom_id res chain seq x y z
N MET A 1 -16.67 -6.86 25.96
CA MET A 1 -15.78 -7.78 25.22
C MET A 1 -15.21 -7.03 24.02
N ALA A 2 -13.90 -6.82 23.94
CA ALA A 2 -13.28 -6.26 22.74
C ALA A 2 -13.41 -7.28 21.60
N LYS A 3 -14.20 -6.95 20.57
CA LYS A 3 -14.40 -7.78 19.38
C LYS A 3 -13.01 -8.00 18.77
N SER A 4 -12.48 -9.23 18.88
CA SER A 4 -11.22 -9.61 18.25
C SER A 4 -11.30 -9.17 16.78
N LYS A 5 -10.46 -8.19 16.39
CA LYS A 5 -10.25 -7.86 14.98
C LYS A 5 -9.74 -9.17 14.38
N GLY A 6 -10.65 -9.94 13.78
CA GLY A 6 -10.43 -11.36 13.46
C GLY A 6 -9.31 -11.58 12.44
N ALA A 7 -9.51 -12.50 11.51
CA ALA A 7 -8.51 -12.77 10.48
C ALA A 7 -8.20 -11.56 9.56
N ARG A 8 -8.98 -10.46 9.64
CA ARG A 8 -8.81 -9.25 8.84
C ARG A 8 -7.90 -8.24 9.54
N ILE A 9 -6.74 -7.98 8.93
CA ILE A 9 -5.73 -7.02 9.39
C ILE A 9 -5.74 -5.76 8.52
N ILE A 10 -5.36 -4.62 9.11
CA ILE A 10 -5.10 -3.38 8.37
C ILE A 10 -3.67 -3.45 7.84
N ILE A 11 -3.50 -3.14 6.57
CA ILE A 11 -2.21 -3.13 5.87
C ILE A 11 -1.97 -1.76 5.25
N THR A 12 -0.70 -1.43 5.03
CA THR A 12 -0.30 -0.22 4.31
C THR A 12 0.35 -0.61 2.99
N LEU A 13 -0.11 -0.05 1.87
CA LEU A 13 0.49 -0.24 0.55
C LEU A 13 1.27 1.02 0.18
N GLU A 14 2.58 0.91 0.01
CA GLU A 14 3.46 2.03 -0.37
C GLU A 14 3.89 1.88 -1.83
N CYS A 15 3.92 3.00 -2.56
CA CYS A 15 4.43 3.00 -3.92
C CYS A 15 5.94 2.68 -3.97
N THR A 16 6.33 1.80 -4.88
CA THR A 16 7.74 1.43 -5.09
C THR A 16 8.54 2.49 -5.83
N GLU A 17 7.88 3.28 -6.67
CA GLU A 17 8.53 4.24 -7.57
C GLU A 17 8.70 5.62 -6.94
N CYS A 18 7.77 6.05 -6.06
CA CYS A 18 7.90 7.37 -5.41
C CYS A 18 9.02 7.42 -4.35
N ARG A 19 10.05 6.56 -4.38
CA ARG A 19 11.36 6.78 -3.70
C ARG A 19 12.50 6.97 -4.69
N THR A 20 12.55 6.18 -5.76
CA THR A 20 13.62 6.17 -6.77
C THR A 20 13.40 7.17 -7.90
N ASN A 21 12.16 7.58 -8.16
CA ASN A 21 11.86 8.51 -9.23
C ASN A 21 12.28 9.94 -8.83
N SER A 22 13.16 10.61 -9.60
CA SER A 22 13.53 12.01 -9.33
C SER A 22 12.48 12.99 -9.84
N ASP A 23 11.75 12.61 -10.89
CA ASP A 23 10.74 13.42 -11.58
C ASP A 23 9.34 13.36 -10.93
N LYS A 24 9.28 13.41 -9.59
CA LYS A 24 7.98 13.44 -8.89
C LYS A 24 7.39 14.85 -8.97
N ARG A 25 6.08 14.91 -9.19
CA ARG A 25 5.28 16.15 -9.11
C ARG A 25 5.36 16.81 -7.74
N SER A 26 5.51 16.02 -6.68
CA SER A 26 5.63 16.53 -5.31
C SER A 26 6.50 15.63 -4.45
N ALA A 27 7.15 16.24 -3.44
CA ALA A 27 7.89 15.51 -2.43
C ALA A 27 6.95 14.62 -1.60
N GLY A 28 7.38 13.38 -1.33
CA GLY A 28 6.63 12.43 -0.51
C GLY A 28 6.56 11.02 -1.11
N VAL A 29 5.93 10.12 -0.36
CA VAL A 29 5.69 8.73 -0.77
C VAL A 29 4.20 8.42 -0.63
N SER A 30 3.60 7.93 -1.71
CA SER A 30 2.17 7.60 -1.70
C SER A 30 1.94 6.31 -0.93
N ARG A 31 1.02 6.36 0.03
CA ARG A 31 0.61 5.23 0.86
C ARG A 31 -0.90 5.09 0.87
N TYR A 32 -1.38 3.86 0.76
CA TYR A 32 -2.79 3.50 0.92
C TYR A 32 -2.97 2.62 2.15
N THR A 33 -4.02 2.88 2.91
CA THR A 33 -4.47 1.97 3.96
C THR A 33 -5.55 1.06 3.40
N SER A 34 -5.37 -0.25 3.54
CA SER A 34 -6.35 -1.25 3.12
C SER A 34 -6.51 -2.31 4.20
N THR A 35 -7.43 -3.24 4.00
CA THR A 35 -7.55 -4.41 4.87
C THR A 35 -7.38 -5.68 4.04
N LYS A 36 -6.69 -6.68 4.59
CA LYS A 36 -6.60 -8.01 4.00
C LYS A 36 -6.96 -9.07 5.02
N ASN A 37 -7.44 -10.21 4.56
CA ASN A 37 -7.67 -11.37 5.42
C ASN A 37 -6.40 -12.22 5.44
N ARG A 38 -5.69 -12.24 6.57
CA ARG A 38 -4.42 -12.96 6.76
C ARG A 38 -4.53 -14.47 6.49
N ARG A 39 -5.72 -15.07 6.64
CA ARG A 39 -5.94 -16.50 6.36
C ARG A 39 -6.05 -16.80 4.87
N ASN A 40 -6.71 -15.92 4.10
CA ASN A 40 -6.93 -16.13 2.67
C ASN A 40 -5.75 -15.62 1.83
N THR A 41 -5.11 -14.53 2.28
CA THR A 41 -3.98 -13.89 1.60
C THR A 41 -2.83 -13.76 2.57
N THR A 42 -1.99 -14.80 2.62
CA THR A 42 -0.78 -14.87 3.46
C THR A 42 0.35 -14.03 2.87
N ASN A 43 0.45 -13.99 1.55
CA ASN A 43 1.47 -13.24 0.83
C ASN A 43 1.30 -11.71 1.00
N ARG A 44 2.39 -10.97 0.78
CA ARG A 44 2.36 -9.51 0.71
C ARG A 44 1.60 -9.08 -0.53
N LEU A 45 0.67 -8.13 -0.38
CA LEU A 45 -0.11 -7.65 -1.51
C LEU A 45 0.70 -6.65 -2.35
N GLU A 46 0.62 -6.83 -3.66
CA GLU A 46 1.11 -5.87 -4.66
C GLU A 46 -0.08 -5.45 -5.53
N LEU A 47 -0.43 -4.17 -5.51
CA LEU A 47 -1.57 -3.63 -6.26
C LEU A 47 -1.13 -2.44 -7.10
N LYS A 48 -1.61 -2.38 -8.35
CA LYS A 48 -1.48 -1.17 -9.18
C LYS A 48 -2.47 -0.12 -8.69
N LYS A 49 -1.96 0.99 -8.18
CA LYS A 49 -2.73 2.13 -7.67
C LYS A 49 -2.11 3.44 -8.16
N PHE A 50 -2.85 4.53 -8.08
CA PHE A 50 -2.43 5.83 -8.59
C PHE A 50 -1.49 6.53 -7.59
N CYS A 51 -0.17 6.67 -7.85
CA CYS A 51 0.67 7.50 -6.99
C CYS A 51 0.39 8.98 -7.33
N THR A 52 -0.22 9.72 -6.39
CA THR A 52 -0.47 11.18 -6.50
C THR A 52 0.81 11.99 -6.73
N HIS A 53 1.94 11.55 -6.17
CA HIS A 53 3.24 12.19 -6.37
C HIS A 53 3.84 11.95 -7.76
N CYS A 54 3.61 10.78 -8.36
CA CYS A 54 4.09 10.47 -9.70
C CYS A 54 3.08 10.80 -10.80
N ASN A 55 1.85 11.17 -10.43
CA ASN A 55 0.71 11.42 -11.33
C ASN A 55 0.43 10.28 -12.34
N LYS A 56 0.75 9.05 -11.96
CA LYS A 56 0.59 7.85 -12.80
C LYS A 56 0.25 6.62 -11.95
N HIS A 57 -0.28 5.58 -12.60
CA HIS A 57 -0.49 4.29 -11.94
C HIS A 57 0.84 3.56 -11.77
N THR A 58 1.16 3.24 -10.52
CA THR A 58 2.40 2.58 -10.11
C THR A 58 2.07 1.37 -9.24
N VAL A 59 3.03 0.46 -9.12
CA VAL A 59 2.90 -0.69 -8.22
C VAL A 59 3.08 -0.21 -6.78
N HIS A 60 2.10 -0.52 -5.94
CA HIS A 60 2.17 -0.32 -4.50
C HIS A 60 2.29 -1.67 -3.80
N LYS A 61 3.30 -1.79 -2.94
CA LYS A 61 3.61 -3.01 -2.20
C LYS A 61 3.28 -2.84 -0.73
N GLU A 62 2.83 -3.92 -0.11
CA GLU A 62 2.56 -3.95 1.32
C GLU A 62 3.82 -3.71 2.15
N ILE A 63 3.72 -2.72 3.04
CA ILE A 63 4.72 -2.37 4.04
C ILE A 63 4.17 -2.67 5.43
N LYS A 64 4.94 -3.47 6.16
CA LYS A 64 4.66 -4.03 7.49
C LYS A 64 3.41 -4.89 7.56
#